data_AF-A0A8G2L740-F1
#
_entry.id   AF-A0A8G2L740-F1
#
_cell.length_a   1.000
_cell.length_b   1.000
_cell.length_c   1.000
_cell.angle_alpha   90.00
_cell.angle_beta   90.00
_cell.angle_gamma   90.00
#
_symmetry.space_group_name_H-M   'P 1'
#
loop_
_entity.id
_entity.type
_entity.pdbx_description
1 polymer ?
#
loop_
_entity_poly.entity_id
_entity_poly.type
_entity_poly.pdbx_seq_one_letter_code
_entity_poly.pdbx_strand_id
1 'polypeptide(L)' 'MDIYSYFWLVIKYIFPLALLIISIVFFNPLLIMISIVWIVAAMAIEITTAEERARLA' A
#
# COMPACT_ATOMS: atom_id res chain seq x y z
N MET A 1 0.35 -0.84 20.30
CA MET A 1 0.98 -1.01 18.97
C MET A 1 2.02 0.08 18.84
N ASP A 2 3.27 -0.28 18.56
CA ASP A 2 4.36 0.68 18.45
C ASP A 2 4.03 1.76 17.41
N ILE A 3 4.36 3.02 17.72
CA ILE A 3 4.24 4.17 16.81
C ILE A 3 4.81 3.85 15.42
N TYR A 4 5.87 3.04 15.39
CA TYR A 4 6.49 2.52 14.18
C TYR A 4 5.52 1.70 13.32
N SER A 5 4.75 0.79 13.93
CA SER A 5 3.76 -0.04 13.25
C SER A 5 2.62 0.80 12.64
N TYR A 6 2.15 1.81 13.39
CA TYR A 6 1.12 2.72 12.89
C TYR A 6 1.64 3.58 11.72
N PHE A 7 2.84 4.12 11.84
CA PHE A 7 3.48 4.92 10.80
C PHE A 7 3.62 4.15 9.48
N TRP A 8 4.04 2.88 9.54
CA TRP A 8 4.12 2.01 8.37
C TRP A 8 2.77 1.73 7.72
N LEU A 9 1.71 1.56 8.51
CA LEU A 9 0.36 1.37 7.99
C LEU A 9 -0.09 2.59 7.18
N VAL A 10 0.17 3.80 7.69
CA VAL A 10 -0.17 5.05 7.00
C VAL A 10 0.55 5.14 5.65
N ILE A 11 1.87 4.88 5.61
CA ILE A 11 2.65 4.94 4.37
C ILE A 11 2.21 3.87 3.37
N LYS A 12 1.94 2.66 3.86
CA LYS A 12 1.66 1.50 3.02
C LYS A 12 0.27 1.56 2.39
N TYR A 13 -0.72 2.13 3.10
CA TYR A 13 -2.12 2.11 2.66
C TYR A 13 -2.72 3.50 2.49
N ILE A 14 -2.66 4.35 3.52
CA ILE A 14 -3.38 5.63 3.51
C ILE A 14 -2.76 6.59 2.51
N PHE A 15 -1.43 6.65 2.44
CA PHE A 15 -0.72 7.54 1.52
C PHE A 15 -1.00 7.24 0.03
N PRO A 16 -0.80 6.01 -0.48
CA PRO A 16 -1.07 5.71 -1.88
C PRO A 16 -2.57 5.81 -2.22
N LEU A 17 -3.46 5.56 -1.26
CA LEU A 17 -4.90 5.76 -1.47
C LEU A 17 -5.25 7.26 -1.61
N ALA A 18 -4.73 8.11 -0.73
CA ALA A 18 -4.91 9.56 -0.83
C ALA A 18 -4.31 10.11 -2.13
N LEU A 19 -3.12 9.61 -2.50
CA LEU A 19 -2.46 9.95 -3.76
C LEU A 19 -3.34 9.55 -4.95
N LEU A 20 -3.92 8.35 -4.95
CA LEU A 20 -4.83 7.89 -6.01
C LEU A 20 -6.04 8.81 -6.17
N ILE A 21 -6.70 9.17 -5.06
CA ILE A 21 -7.88 10.04 -5.07
C ILE A 21 -7.54 11.40 -5.68
N ILE A 22 -6.46 12.03 -5.21
CA ILE A 22 -6.00 13.32 -5.73
C ILE A 22 -5.66 13.19 -7.23
N SER A 23 -4.97 12.12 -7.62
CA SER A 23 -4.55 11.89 -9.00
C SER A 23 -5.73 11.71 -9.96
N ILE A 24 -6.81 11.08 -9.50
CA ILE A 24 -8.06 10.95 -10.26
C ILE A 24 -8.73 12.32 -10.43
N VAL A 25 -8.82 13.10 -9.35
CA VAL A 25 -9.44 14.44 -9.38
C VAL A 25 -8.72 15.38 -10.36
N PHE A 26 -7.39 15.32 -10.41
CA PHE A 26 -6.58 16.15 -11.31
C PHE A 26 -6.28 15.50 -12.67
N PHE A 27 -6.87 14.33 -12.98
CA PHE A 27 -6.62 13.57 -14.22
C PHE A 27 -5.12 13.41 -14.55
N ASN A 28 -4.32 13.02 -13.55
CA ASN A 28 -2.89 12.75 -13.74
C ASN A 28 -2.66 11.24 -13.94
N PRO A 29 -2.54 10.74 -15.19
CA PRO A 29 -2.45 9.31 -15.47
C PRO A 29 -1.19 8.66 -14.90
N LEU A 30 -0.09 9.39 -14.80
CA LEU A 30 1.17 8.87 -14.27
C LEU A 30 1.06 8.63 -12.76
N LEU A 31 0.48 9.56 -12.01
CA LEU A 31 0.29 9.39 -10.57
C LEU A 31 -0.77 8.31 -10.25
N ILE A 32 -1.80 8.17 -11.10
CA ILE A 32 -2.75 7.05 -11.00
C ILE A 32 -2.01 5.71 -11.13
N MET A 33 -1.17 5.56 -12.16
CA MET A 33 -0.40 4.34 -12.39
C MET A 33 0.53 4.04 -11.20
N ILE A 34 1.28 5.04 -10.70
CA ILE A 34 2.16 4.88 -9.53
C ILE A 34 1.36 4.42 -8.31
N SER A 35 0.21 5.03 -8.06
CA SER A 35 -0.62 4.70 -6.88
C SER A 35 -1.16 3.28 -6.96
N ILE A 36 -1.60 2.84 -8.15
CA ILE A 36 -2.07 1.46 -8.37
C ILE A 36 -0.93 0.47 -8.15
N VAL A 37 0.24 0.69 -8.76
CA VAL A 37 1.40 -0.18 -8.60
C VAL A 37 1.82 -0.28 -7.13
N TRP A 38 1.80 0.84 -6.40
CA TRP A 38 2.11 0.87 -4.98
C TRP A 38 1.14 -0.01 -4.18
N ILE A 39 -0.17 0.16 -4.37
CA ILE A 39 -1.20 -0.61 -3.65
C ILE A 39 -1.05 -2.10 -3.94
N VAL A 40 -0.88 -2.48 -5.21
CA VAL A 40 -0.72 -3.88 -5.61
C VAL A 40 0.55 -4.49 -5.01
N ALA A 41 1.68 -3.78 -5.03
CA ALA A 41 2.92 -4.24 -4.42
C ALA A 41 2.77 -4.42 -2.89
N ALA A 42 2.10 -3.47 -2.22
CA ALA A 42 1.83 -3.55 -0.79
C ALA A 42 1.00 -4.79 -0.43
N MET A 43 -0.03 -5.11 -1.23
CA MET A 43 -0.86 -6.32 -1.06
C MET A 43 -0.08 -7.60 -1.33
N ALA A 44 0.72 -7.64 -2.40
CA ALA A 44 1.52 -8.82 -2.74
C ALA A 44 2.48 -9.19 -1.60
N ILE A 45 3.13 -8.20 -1.00
CA ILE A 45 4.02 -8.39 0.16
C ILE A 45 3.27 -8.95 1.37
N GLU A 46 2.01 -8.55 1.61
CA GLU A 46 1.24 -9.12 2.72
C GLU A 46 0.86 -10.57 2.49
N ILE A 47 0.45 -10.90 1.28
CA ILE A 47 0.08 -12.27 0.92
C ILE A 47 1.29 -13.19 1.13
N THR A 48 2.47 -12.82 0.60
CA THR A 48 3.68 -13.63 0.76
C THR A 48 4.10 -13.75 2.22
N THR A 49 4.04 -12.65 2.98
CA THR A 49 4.39 -12.66 4.41
C THR A 49 3.42 -13.51 5.23
N ALA A 50 2.12 -13.47 4.91
CA ALA A 50 1.11 -14.27 5.57
C ALA A 50 1.27 -15.76 5.26
N GLU A 51 1.54 -16.12 4.01
CA GLU A 51 1.83 -17.49 3.59
C GLU A 51 3.08 -18.05 4.29
N GLU A 52 4.13 -17.25 4.41
CA GLU A 52 5.37 -17.67 5.09
C GLU A 52 5.14 -17.91 6.59
N ARG A 53 4.38 -17.04 7.27
CA ARG A 53 3.97 -17.25 8.66
C ARG A 53 3.13 -18.50 8.85
N ALA A 54 2.25 -18.82 7.91
CA ALA A 54 1.43 -20.02 7.96
C ALA A 54 2.23 -21.32 7.76
N ARG A 55 3.36 -21.27 7.03
CA ARG A 55 4.26 -22.43 6.85
C ARG A 55 5.15 -22.72 8.05
N LEU A 56 5.42 -21.70 8.88
CA LEU A 56 6.31 -21.79 10.03
C LEU A 56 5.57 -22.08 11.36
N ALA A 57 4.23 -22.11 11.35
CA ALA A 57 3.36 -22.40 12.48
C ALA A 57 2.91 -23.87 12.49
#